data_AF-A0A434DRF1-F1
#
_entry.id   AF-A0A434DRF1-F1
#
_cell.length_a   1.000
_cell.length_b   1.000
_cell.length_c   1.000
_cell.angle_alpha   90.00
_cell.angle_beta   90.00
_cell.angle_gamma   90.00
#
_symmetry.space_group_name_H-M   'P 1'
#
loop_
_entity.id
_entity.type
_entity.pdbx_description
1 polymer ?
#
loop_
_entity_poly.entity_id
_entity_poly.type
_entity_poly.pdbx_seq_one_letter_code
_entity_poly.pdbx_strand_id
1 'polypeptide(L)' 'MPERSQIATSFLSLPGSAPVEWLIEPGLTAYPEALAFMEARAEAIRSGAAGEMVWLVEHPPLLS' A
#
# COMPACT_ATOMS: atom_id res chain seq x y z
N MET A 1 13.22 -12.68 -18.12
CA MET A 1 12.02 -13.00 -17.32
C MET A 1 12.33 -14.26 -16.54
N PRO A 2 12.15 -14.28 -15.21
CA PRO A 2 12.42 -15.48 -14.41
C PRO A 2 11.49 -16.63 -14.84
N GLU A 3 11.99 -17.87 -14.79
CA GLU A 3 11.19 -19.06 -15.03
C GLU A 3 10.14 -19.20 -13.91
N ARG A 4 8.92 -19.70 -14.22
CA ARG A 4 7.83 -19.81 -13.23
C ARG A 4 8.22 -20.62 -11.98
N SER A 5 9.11 -21.61 -12.13
CA SER A 5 9.66 -22.42 -11.04
C SER A 5 10.58 -21.65 -10.08
N GLN A 6 11.05 -20.47 -10.49
CA GLN A 6 11.98 -19.62 -9.74
C GLN A 6 11.29 -18.47 -8.99
N ILE A 7 9.97 -18.35 -9.10
CA ILE A 7 9.20 -17.33 -8.38
C ILE A 7 9.22 -17.68 -6.89
N ALA A 8 9.62 -16.72 -6.06
CA ALA A 8 9.52 -16.85 -4.61
C ALA A 8 8.05 -17.03 -4.20
N THR A 9 7.76 -18.11 -3.48
CA THR A 9 6.40 -18.42 -2.98
C THR A 9 6.16 -17.95 -1.55
N SER A 10 7.18 -17.35 -0.93
CA SER A 10 7.14 -16.81 0.42
C SER A 10 7.24 -15.28 0.36
N PHE A 11 6.39 -14.62 1.15
CA PHE A 11 6.33 -13.16 1.30
C PHE A 11 6.80 -12.71 2.68
N LEU A 12 7.68 -13.50 3.32
CA LEU A 12 8.31 -13.10 4.57
C LEU A 12 9.19 -11.88 4.34
N SER A 13 9.16 -10.94 5.30
CA SER A 13 10.06 -9.81 5.31
C SER A 13 11.52 -10.28 5.37
N LEU A 14 12.42 -9.56 4.71
CA LEU A 14 13.84 -9.81 4.87
C LEU A 14 14.31 -9.43 6.28
N PRO A 15 15.34 -10.10 6.83
CA PRO A 15 15.93 -9.69 8.09
C PRO A 15 16.37 -8.22 8.06
N GLY A 16 15.95 -7.43 9.05
CA GLY A 16 16.27 -6.00 9.14
C GLY A 16 15.32 -5.07 8.39
N SER A 17 14.30 -5.59 7.68
CA SER A 17 13.22 -4.76 7.14
C SER A 17 12.45 -4.07 8.26
N ALA A 18 12.07 -2.81 8.04
CA ALA A 18 11.19 -2.09 8.94
C ALA A 18 9.79 -2.74 8.96
N PRO A 19 9.05 -2.68 10.08
CA PRO A 19 7.65 -3.12 10.12
C PRO A 19 6.80 -2.31 9.16
N VAL A 20 5.84 -2.97 8.53
CA VAL A 20 4.82 -2.32 7.70
C VAL A 20 3.79 -1.62 8.61
N GLU A 21 3.46 -0.38 8.29
CA GLU A 21 2.39 0.36 8.97
C GLU A 21 1.02 -0.17 8.57
N TRP A 22 0.07 -0.17 9.51
CA TRP A 22 -1.31 -0.58 9.26
C TRP A 22 -2.26 0.55 9.61
N LEU A 23 -3.11 0.93 8.65
CA LEU A 23 -4.15 1.94 8.82
C LEU A 23 -5.49 1.37 8.35
N ILE A 24 -6.55 1.65 9.12
CA ILE A 24 -7.92 1.27 8.78
C ILE A 24 -8.76 2.53 8.86
N GLU A 25 -9.32 2.95 7.73
CA GLU A 25 -10.20 4.12 7.68
C GLU A 25 -11.64 3.70 8.03
N PRO A 26 -12.28 4.33 9.03
CA PRO A 26 -13.68 4.04 9.32
C PRO A 26 -14.60 4.64 8.24
N GLY A 27 -15.50 3.81 7.71
CA GLY A 27 -16.55 4.26 6.79
C GLY A 27 -16.06 4.49 5.36
N LEU A 28 -16.86 5.24 4.58
CA LEU A 28 -16.63 5.42 3.15
C LEU A 28 -15.62 6.54 2.87
N THR A 29 -14.53 6.20 2.22
CA THR A 29 -13.50 7.11 1.69
C THR A 29 -13.81 7.46 0.23
N ALA A 30 -13.88 8.75 -0.12
CA ALA A 30 -14.07 9.12 -1.51
C ALA A 30 -12.85 8.72 -2.36
N TYR A 31 -13.08 8.18 -3.55
CA TYR A 31 -11.99 7.71 -4.42
C TYR A 31 -10.92 8.79 -4.71
N PRO A 32 -11.28 10.07 -5.02
CA PRO A 32 -10.27 11.10 -5.25
C PRO A 32 -9.39 11.40 -4.03
N GLU A 33 -9.95 11.31 -2.82
CA GLU A 33 -9.22 11.52 -1.56
C GLU A 33 -8.25 10.36 -1.31
N ALA A 34 -8.72 9.13 -1.51
CA ALA A 34 -7.87 7.95 -1.40
C ALA A 34 -6.71 7.98 -2.41
N LEU A 35 -6.98 8.41 -3.66
CA LEU A 35 -5.96 8.54 -4.68
C LEU A 35 -4.89 9.57 -4.27
N ALA A 36 -5.31 10.75 -3.84
CA ALA A 36 -4.38 11.79 -3.39
C ALA A 36 -3.52 11.34 -2.19
N PHE A 37 -4.12 10.62 -1.23
CA PHE A 37 -3.38 10.05 -0.10
C PHE A 37 -2.36 9.00 -0.57
N MET A 38 -2.75 8.08 -1.45
CA MET A 38 -1.85 7.05 -1.98
C MET A 38 -0.67 7.66 -2.74
N GLU A 39 -0.92 8.68 -3.57
CA GLU A 39 0.13 9.39 -4.32
C GLU A 39 1.12 10.08 -3.37
N ALA A 40 0.62 10.80 -2.36
CA ALA A 40 1.45 11.45 -1.37
C ALA A 40 2.29 10.44 -0.56
N ARG A 41 1.69 9.31 -0.15
CA ARG A 41 2.40 8.25 0.57
C ARG A 41 3.48 7.60 -0.30
N ALA A 42 3.18 7.33 -1.57
CA ALA A 42 4.13 6.75 -2.50
C ALA A 42 5.35 7.66 -2.73
N GLU A 43 5.14 8.99 -2.82
CA GLU A 43 6.24 9.95 -2.90
C GLU A 43 7.07 9.99 -1.61
N ALA A 44 6.43 9.96 -0.45
CA ALA A 44 7.12 9.92 0.83
C ALA A 44 7.95 8.64 1.01
N ILE A 45 7.45 7.48 0.56
CA ILE A 45 8.21 6.22 0.56
C ILE A 45 9.41 6.30 -0.38
N ARG A 46 9.20 6.78 -1.60
CA ARG A 46 10.25 6.93 -2.61
C ARG A 46 11.39 7.85 -2.14
N SER A 47 11.06 8.93 -1.42
CA SER A 47 12.04 9.85 -0.84
C SER A 47 12.65 9.37 0.48
N GLY A 48 12.19 8.23 1.02
CA GLY A 48 12.64 7.69 2.30
C GLY A 48 12.09 8.41 3.54
N ALA A 49 11.08 9.27 3.36
CA ALA A 49 10.45 10.04 4.43
C ALA A 49 9.31 9.27 5.14
N ALA A 50 8.82 8.17 4.56
CA ALA A 50 7.81 7.31 5.17
C ALA A 50 8.08 5.82 4.89
N GLY A 51 7.57 4.93 5.74
CA GLY A 51 7.65 3.48 5.56
C GLY A 51 6.56 2.91 4.65
N GLU A 52 6.65 1.62 4.35
CA GLU A 52 5.55 0.90 3.69
C GLU A 52 4.29 0.86 4.58
N MET A 53 3.11 0.86 3.96
CA MET A 53 1.84 0.86 4.67
C MET A 53 0.82 -0.05 3.96
N VAL A 54 0.03 -0.77 4.74
CA VAL A 54 -1.25 -1.35 4.32
C VAL A 54 -2.36 -0.45 4.84
N TRP A 55 -3.14 0.10 3.92
CA TRP A 55 -4.29 0.95 4.23
C TRP A 55 -5.57 0.26 3.75
N LEU A 56 -6.50 0.03 4.67
CA LEU A 56 -7.81 -0.55 4.40
C LEU A 56 -8.86 0.56 4.34
N VAL A 57 -9.59 0.63 3.23
CA VAL A 57 -10.62 1.64 2.95
C VAL A 57 -11.85 0.99 2.32
N GLU A 58 -13.00 1.62 2.49
CA GLU A 58 -14.23 1.34 1.75
C GLU A 58 -14.57 2.55 0.86
N HIS A 59 -15.09 2.34 -0.35
CA HIS A 59 -15.45 3.44 -1.24
C HIS A 59 -16.97 3.54 -1.43
N PRO A 60 -17.54 4.76 -1.56
CA PRO A 60 -18.87 4.92 -2.13
C PRO A 60 -18.92 4.30 -3.54
N PRO A 61 -20.11 3.84 -4.01
CA PRO A 61 -20.27 3.39 -5.38
C PRO A 61 -19.82 4.45 -6.38
N LEU A 62 -18.97 4.05 -7.34
CA LEU A 62 -18.62 4.90 -8.46
C LEU A 62 -19.74 4.77 -9.51
N LEU A 63 -20.52 5.83 -9.66
CA LEU A 63 -21.51 5.95 -10.73
C LEU A 63 -20.82 6.63 -11.92
N SER A 64 -20.02 5.87 -12.67
CA SER A 64 -19.46 6.27 -13.96
C SER A 64 -20.17 5.57 -15.11
#